data_AF-A0AAE0MLS9-F1
#
_entry.id   AF-A0AAE0MLS9-F1
#
_cell.length_a   1.000
_cell.length_b   1.000
_cell.length_c   1.000
_cell.angle_alpha   90.00
_cell.angle_beta   90.00
_cell.angle_gamma   90.00
#
_symmetry.space_group_name_H-M   'P 1'
#
loop_
_entity.id
_entity.type
_entity.pdbx_description
1 polymer ?
#
loop_
_entity_poly.entity_id
_entity_poly.type
_entity_poly.pdbx_seq_one_letter_code
_entity_poly.pdbx_strand_id
1 'polypeptide(L)'
;MASLFSGSARVTKASKLPQKASREQAIAMLHDHEFFLRCDPLLAKFEVVAQETATPQLPEEVHARAIGETISYNVTDVVHAIPAGIWDTNVVSTYEFTNMNNGVFVRIKSPMSIVMDNRWEIQGEDDALELVEDTAISCSRLLLGIMKSQCANGSVKMHAKMVERLEHEAKSATG
;
A
#
# COMPACT_ATOMS: atom_id res chain seq x y z
N MET A 1 -21.88 18.75 -4.25
CA MET A 1 -22.13 18.37 -5.66
C MET A 1 -21.65 16.94 -5.85
N ALA A 2 -22.55 15.96 -5.83
CA ALA A 2 -22.17 14.56 -6.07
C ALA A 2 -21.74 14.43 -7.54
N SER A 3 -20.47 14.12 -7.78
CA SER A 3 -19.95 13.93 -9.13
C SER A 3 -20.49 12.61 -9.69
N LEU A 4 -21.44 12.71 -10.63
CA LEU A 4 -22.08 11.57 -11.34
C LEU A 4 -21.07 10.67 -12.08
N PHE A 5 -19.81 11.11 -12.21
CA PHE A 5 -18.75 10.40 -12.93
C PHE A 5 -17.68 9.79 -12.00
N SER A 6 -17.78 10.01 -10.69
CA SER A 6 -16.90 9.38 -9.69
C SER A 6 -17.47 8.04 -9.21
N GLY A 7 -16.59 7.10 -8.91
CA GLY A 7 -16.92 5.78 -8.38
C GLY A 7 -15.93 5.37 -7.30
N SER A 8 -16.42 4.59 -6.34
CA SER A 8 -15.60 4.04 -5.27
C SER A 8 -15.68 2.51 -5.21
N ALA A 9 -14.62 1.92 -4.67
CA ALA A 9 -14.51 0.49 -4.45
C ALA A 9 -13.73 0.22 -3.18
N ARG A 10 -13.92 -0.98 -2.63
CA ARG A 10 -13.09 -1.49 -1.56
C ARG A 10 -12.65 -2.90 -1.91
N VAL A 11 -11.38 -3.18 -1.67
CA VAL A 11 -10.77 -4.50 -1.84
C VAL A 11 -10.05 -4.83 -0.54
N THR A 12 -10.19 -6.05 -0.06
CA THR A 12 -9.53 -6.52 1.16
C THR A 12 -8.80 -7.82 0.86
N LYS A 13 -7.59 -7.95 1.39
CA LYS A 13 -6.78 -9.17 1.29
C LYS A 13 -6.19 -9.49 2.66
N ALA A 14 -6.24 -10.75 3.05
CA ALA A 14 -5.51 -11.27 4.19
C ALA A 14 -4.56 -12.38 3.73
N SER A 15 -3.39 -12.46 4.37
CA SER A 15 -2.45 -13.57 4.22
C SER A 15 -1.87 -13.94 5.57
N LYS A 16 -1.86 -15.24 5.89
CA LYS A 16 -1.26 -15.74 7.13
C LYS A 16 0.23 -15.47 7.15
N LEU A 17 0.73 -15.07 8.31
CA LEU A 17 2.16 -14.94 8.54
C LEU A 17 2.78 -16.28 8.94
N PRO A 18 4.09 -16.45 8.77
CA PRO A 18 4.80 -17.62 9.28
C PRO A 18 4.68 -17.71 10.81
N GLN A 19 4.43 -18.90 11.36
CA GLN A 19 4.22 -19.10 12.81
C GLN A 19 5.35 -18.59 13.72
N LYS A 20 6.55 -18.42 13.18
CA LYS A 20 7.74 -17.96 13.92
C LYS A 20 8.01 -16.46 13.78
N ALA A 21 7.25 -15.76 12.92
CA ALA A 21 7.38 -14.31 12.79
C ALA A 21 6.67 -13.64 13.97
N SER A 22 7.34 -12.75 14.67
CA SER A 22 6.70 -11.95 15.73
C SER A 22 5.91 -10.79 15.12
N ARG A 23 4.96 -10.25 15.90
CA ARG A 23 4.21 -9.06 15.51
C ARG A 23 5.14 -7.87 15.26
N GLU A 24 6.14 -7.68 16.11
CA GLU A 24 7.10 -6.58 16.02
C GLU A 24 7.91 -6.68 14.73
N GLN A 25 8.35 -7.88 14.34
CA GLN A 25 9.04 -8.09 13.06
C GLN A 25 8.14 -7.75 11.87
N ALA A 26 6.88 -8.19 11.91
CA ALA A 26 5.92 -7.91 10.86
C ALA A 26 5.57 -6.42 10.74
N ILE A 27 5.43 -5.70 11.86
CA ILE A 27 5.22 -4.25 11.87
C ILE A 27 6.48 -3.52 11.36
N ALA A 28 7.67 -3.92 11.82
CA ALA A 28 8.93 -3.33 11.37
C ALA A 28 9.13 -3.51 9.85
N MET A 29 8.75 -4.66 9.30
CA MET A 29 8.72 -4.89 7.86
C MET A 29 7.78 -3.92 7.13
N LEU A 30 6.58 -3.64 7.68
CA LEU A 30 5.66 -2.67 7.08
C LEU A 30 6.18 -1.22 7.15
N HIS A 31 6.93 -0.89 8.21
CA HIS A 31 7.54 0.44 8.39
C HIS A 31 8.78 0.66 7.51
N ASP A 32 9.33 -0.39 6.92
CA ASP A 32 10.37 -0.32 5.90
C ASP A 32 9.75 0.08 4.55
N HIS A 33 9.53 1.38 4.35
CA HIS A 33 8.87 1.92 3.17
C HIS A 33 9.60 1.57 1.86
N GLU A 34 10.93 1.49 1.88
CA GLU A 34 11.69 1.11 0.69
C GLU A 34 11.42 -0.33 0.29
N PHE A 35 11.46 -1.26 1.25
CA PHE A 35 11.09 -2.64 0.99
C PHE A 35 9.64 -2.76 0.54
N PHE A 36 8.73 -2.04 1.21
CA PHE A 36 7.31 -1.99 0.84
C PHE A 36 7.13 -1.57 -0.62
N LEU A 37 7.74 -0.47 -1.04
CA LEU A 37 7.68 0.02 -2.42
C LEU A 37 8.25 -1.01 -3.39
N ARG A 38 9.38 -1.65 -3.07
CA ARG A 38 9.99 -2.71 -3.91
C ARG A 38 9.16 -4.00 -3.97
N CYS A 39 8.12 -4.14 -3.14
CA CYS A 39 7.17 -5.23 -3.29
C CYS A 39 6.30 -5.06 -4.54
N ASP A 40 6.03 -3.83 -4.97
CA ASP A 40 5.26 -3.55 -6.19
C ASP A 40 5.99 -4.09 -7.44
N PRO A 41 5.38 -5.02 -8.20
CA PRO A 41 5.97 -5.52 -9.44
C PRO A 41 6.03 -4.49 -10.58
N LEU A 42 5.31 -3.37 -10.48
CA LEU A 42 5.27 -2.32 -11.50
C LEU A 42 6.27 -1.19 -11.22
N LEU A 43 6.88 -1.16 -10.04
CA LEU A 43 7.81 -0.12 -9.64
C LEU A 43 9.00 -0.01 -10.61
N ALA A 44 9.18 1.17 -11.19
CA ALA A 44 10.39 1.55 -11.92
C ALA A 44 11.40 2.24 -10.99
N LYS A 45 10.94 3.25 -10.23
CA LYS A 45 11.75 4.00 -9.28
C LYS A 45 10.88 4.74 -8.26
N PHE A 46 11.48 5.14 -7.15
CA PHE A 46 10.88 6.07 -6.19
C PHE A 46 11.89 7.09 -5.70
N GLU A 47 11.40 8.26 -5.34
CA GLU A 47 12.19 9.39 -4.84
C GLU A 47 11.46 10.02 -3.66
N VAL A 48 12.15 10.26 -2.55
CA VAL A 48 11.57 10.97 -1.39
C VAL A 48 11.24 12.40 -1.82
N VAL A 49 10.03 12.86 -1.50
CA VAL A 49 9.61 14.23 -1.71
C VAL A 49 9.92 15.02 -0.45
N ALA A 50 10.56 16.17 -0.60
CA ALA A 50 10.75 17.10 0.51
C ALA A 50 9.38 17.44 1.11
N GLN A 51 9.25 17.27 2.42
CA GLN A 51 7.98 17.41 3.11
C GLN A 51 7.36 18.79 2.82
N GLU A 52 6.22 18.79 2.14
CA GLU A 52 5.46 20.02 1.95
C GLU A 52 4.99 20.54 3.32
N THR A 53 4.87 21.85 3.46
CA THR A 53 4.41 22.49 4.70
C THR A 53 2.96 22.14 5.09
N ALA A 54 2.21 21.49 4.20
CA ALA A 54 0.82 21.10 4.44
C ALA A 54 0.77 19.71 5.12
N THR A 55 0.21 19.66 6.33
CA THR A 55 -0.04 18.40 7.03
C THR A 55 -1.02 17.53 6.23
N PRO A 56 -0.68 16.26 5.93
CA PRO A 56 -1.60 15.35 5.24
C PRO A 56 -2.90 15.15 6.03
N GLN A 57 -4.04 15.22 5.35
CA GLN A 57 -5.35 15.01 5.97
C GLN A 57 -5.63 13.52 6.15
N LEU A 58 -5.19 12.95 7.26
CA LEU A 58 -5.42 11.54 7.57
C LEU A 58 -6.86 11.30 8.07
N PRO A 59 -7.47 10.14 7.77
CA PRO A 59 -8.68 9.71 8.46
C PRO A 59 -8.47 9.69 9.98
N GLU A 60 -9.51 10.00 10.76
CA GLU A 60 -9.42 10.12 12.23
C GLU A 60 -8.85 8.85 12.88
N GLU A 61 -9.30 7.68 12.42
CA GLU A 61 -8.85 6.39 12.91
C GLU A 61 -7.39 6.05 12.57
N VAL A 62 -6.84 6.67 11.52
CA VAL A 62 -5.42 6.55 11.15
C VAL A 62 -4.62 7.53 12.00
N HIS A 63 -5.10 8.77 12.12
CA HIS A 63 -4.44 9.80 12.93
C HIS A 63 -4.26 9.36 14.38
N ALA A 64 -5.28 8.74 14.99
CA ALA A 64 -5.22 8.25 16.37
C ALA A 64 -4.18 7.14 16.61
N ARG A 65 -3.72 6.46 15.56
CA ARG A 65 -2.76 5.34 15.65
C ARG A 65 -1.40 5.66 15.02
N ALA A 66 -1.27 6.83 14.40
CA ALA A 66 -0.07 7.26 13.69
C ALA A 66 1.14 7.35 14.62
N ILE A 67 2.30 6.93 14.13
CA ILE A 67 3.59 7.03 14.78
C ILE A 67 4.50 7.86 13.87
N GLY A 68 4.91 9.02 14.37
CA GLY A 68 5.78 9.94 13.63
C GLY A 68 5.05 10.70 12.51
N GLU A 69 5.85 11.26 11.62
CA GLU A 69 5.37 12.07 10.50
C GLU A 69 5.10 11.22 9.26
N THR A 70 4.30 11.77 8.34
CA THR A 70 4.02 11.13 7.05
C THR A 70 5.15 11.42 6.07
N ILE A 71 5.69 10.38 5.44
CA ILE A 71 6.76 10.49 4.44
C ILE A 71 6.14 10.34 3.05
N SER A 72 6.43 11.30 2.17
CA SER A 72 5.90 11.30 0.80
C SER A 72 6.95 10.87 -0.21
N TYR A 73 6.55 10.06 -1.19
CA TYR A 73 7.39 9.59 -2.27
C TYR A 73 6.74 9.89 -3.62
N ASN A 74 7.53 10.30 -4.59
CA ASN A 74 7.16 10.22 -5.99
C ASN A 74 7.54 8.82 -6.47
N VAL A 75 6.55 8.03 -6.86
CA VAL A 75 6.70 6.65 -7.31
C VAL A 75 6.39 6.61 -8.80
N THR A 76 7.29 6.04 -9.58
CA THR A 76 7.10 5.84 -11.03
C THR A 76 6.85 4.37 -11.29
N ASP A 77 5.66 4.05 -11.79
CA ASP A 77 5.22 2.69 -12.11
C ASP A 77 5.13 2.49 -13.63
N VAL A 78 5.50 1.31 -14.13
CA VAL A 78 5.36 0.95 -15.55
C VAL A 78 4.07 0.15 -15.75
N VAL A 79 3.01 0.80 -16.25
CA VAL A 79 1.68 0.19 -16.41
C VAL A 79 1.44 -0.19 -17.86
N HIS A 80 1.43 -1.49 -18.16
CA HIS A 80 1.18 -2.00 -19.52
C HIS A 80 -0.31 -2.32 -19.81
N ALA A 81 -1.19 -2.22 -18.81
CA ALA A 81 -2.55 -2.75 -18.88
C ALA A 81 -3.59 -1.79 -19.49
N ILE A 82 -3.17 -0.64 -20.02
CA ILE A 82 -4.09 0.41 -20.49
C ILE A 82 -3.88 0.58 -21.99
N PRO A 83 -4.96 0.62 -22.81
CA PRO A 83 -4.85 0.70 -24.25
C PRO A 83 -3.91 1.83 -24.69
N ALA A 84 -3.02 1.53 -25.63
CA ALA A 84 -2.09 2.51 -26.18
C ALA A 84 -2.84 3.77 -26.64
N GLY A 85 -2.40 4.94 -26.15
CA GLY A 85 -2.99 6.25 -26.44
C GLY A 85 -3.83 6.86 -25.31
N ILE A 86 -4.11 6.13 -24.22
CA ILE A 86 -4.83 6.66 -23.04
C ILE A 86 -3.88 7.06 -21.90
N TRP A 87 -2.77 6.36 -21.70
CA TRP A 87 -1.77 6.67 -20.67
C TRP A 87 -0.37 6.48 -21.23
N ASP A 88 0.57 7.33 -20.81
CA ASP A 88 2.00 7.04 -20.92
C ASP A 88 2.32 5.76 -20.13
N THR A 89 3.31 4.99 -20.58
CA THR A 89 3.66 3.70 -19.93
C THR A 89 4.18 3.95 -18.52
N ASN A 90 4.76 5.12 -18.28
CA ASN A 90 5.22 5.56 -16.96
C ASN A 90 4.16 6.40 -16.26
N VAL A 91 3.71 5.92 -15.10
CA VAL A 91 2.77 6.62 -14.23
C VAL A 91 3.52 7.14 -13.03
N VAL A 92 3.56 8.47 -12.86
CA VAL A 92 4.09 9.08 -11.64
C VAL A 92 2.94 9.35 -10.67
N SER A 93 3.04 8.78 -9.48
CA SER A 93 2.07 8.90 -8.39
C SER A 93 2.75 9.37 -7.12
N THR A 94 2.02 10.06 -6.26
CA THR A 94 2.49 10.40 -4.91
C THR A 94 1.99 9.35 -3.93
N TYR A 95 2.90 8.75 -3.17
CA TYR A 95 2.58 7.80 -2.11
C TYR A 95 2.92 8.45 -0.76
N GLU A 96 1.92 8.60 0.10
CA GLU A 96 2.04 9.20 1.43
C GLU A 96 1.97 8.08 2.48
N PHE A 97 3.11 7.76 3.09
CA PHE A 97 3.23 6.70 4.10
C PHE A 97 3.12 7.28 5.51
N THR A 98 2.17 6.76 6.28
CA THR A 98 2.02 7.05 7.71
C THR A 98 2.14 5.74 8.48
N ASN A 99 3.23 5.58 9.23
CA ASN A 99 3.38 4.44 10.12
C ASN A 99 2.35 4.50 11.25
N MET A 100 1.84 3.33 11.62
CA MET A 100 0.89 3.15 12.73
C MET A 100 1.44 2.12 13.71
N ASN A 101 0.92 2.12 14.93
CA ASN A 101 1.33 1.17 15.97
C ASN A 101 1.11 -0.31 15.63
N ASN A 102 0.24 -0.62 14.67
CA ASN A 102 -0.10 -1.97 14.25
C ASN A 102 0.14 -2.22 12.74
N GLY A 103 0.81 -1.30 12.03
CA GLY A 103 1.04 -1.42 10.60
C GLY A 103 1.34 -0.09 9.93
N VAL A 104 0.86 0.11 8.69
CA VAL A 104 1.12 1.31 7.90
C VAL A 104 -0.10 1.71 7.09
N PHE A 105 -0.36 3.01 7.00
CA PHE A 105 -1.34 3.60 6.09
C PHE A 105 -0.61 4.22 4.91
N VAL A 106 -1.10 3.97 3.70
CA VAL A 106 -0.54 4.51 2.47
C VAL A 106 -1.64 5.16 1.65
N ARG A 107 -1.56 6.48 1.46
CA ARG A 107 -2.42 7.18 0.50
C ARG A 107 -1.68 7.36 -0.82
N ILE A 108 -2.26 6.82 -1.89
CA ILE A 108 -1.74 6.93 -3.24
C ILE A 108 -2.58 7.94 -4.00
N LYS A 109 -1.93 8.93 -4.60
CA LYS A 109 -2.55 9.91 -5.50
C LYS A 109 -1.90 9.75 -6.87
N SER A 110 -2.69 9.29 -7.84
CA SER A 110 -2.23 9.07 -9.21
C SER A 110 -2.97 10.00 -10.19
N PRO A 111 -2.48 10.15 -11.43
CA PRO A 111 -3.17 10.90 -12.48
C PRO A 111 -4.63 10.49 -12.67
N MET A 112 -5.40 11.35 -13.34
CA MET A 112 -6.84 11.16 -13.59
C MET A 112 -7.70 11.05 -12.31
N SER A 113 -7.31 11.75 -11.26
CA SER A 113 -8.05 11.82 -10.00
C SER A 113 -8.25 10.46 -9.33
N ILE A 114 -7.27 9.57 -9.48
CA ILE A 114 -7.23 8.31 -8.74
C ILE A 114 -6.65 8.58 -7.36
N VAL A 115 -7.40 8.23 -6.33
CA VAL A 115 -6.94 8.24 -4.94
C VAL A 115 -7.20 6.87 -4.34
N MET A 116 -6.19 6.28 -3.73
CA MET A 116 -6.32 5.01 -3.01
C MET A 116 -5.82 5.18 -1.58
N ASP A 117 -6.66 4.78 -0.63
CA ASP A 117 -6.31 4.72 0.78
C ASP A 117 -6.13 3.25 1.14
N ASN A 118 -4.88 2.85 1.36
CA ASN A 118 -4.51 1.48 1.67
C ASN A 118 -4.10 1.39 3.14
N ARG A 119 -4.80 0.56 3.90
CA ARG A 119 -4.49 0.27 5.30
C ARG A 119 -3.93 -1.14 5.42
N TRP A 120 -2.67 -1.23 5.81
CA TRP A 120 -1.95 -2.48 6.02
C TRP A 120 -1.74 -2.69 7.50
N GLU A 121 -2.23 -3.81 8.05
CA GLU A 121 -2.23 -4.08 9.48
C GLU A 121 -1.81 -5.51 9.78
N ILE A 122 -1.12 -5.69 10.90
CA ILE A 122 -0.88 -7.02 11.48
C ILE A 122 -1.99 -7.30 12.49
N GLN A 123 -2.80 -8.32 12.21
CA GLN A 123 -3.95 -8.73 13.03
C GLN A 123 -3.76 -10.19 13.51
N GLY A 124 -4.67 -10.67 14.36
CA GLY A 124 -4.61 -12.03 14.94
C GLY A 124 -3.86 -12.09 16.28
N GLU A 125 -3.72 -13.30 16.83
CA GLU A 125 -2.92 -13.61 18.02
C GLU A 125 -1.54 -14.15 17.61
N ASP A 126 -0.59 -14.26 18.54
CA ASP A 126 0.82 -14.55 18.23
C ASP A 126 1.05 -15.83 17.43
N ASP A 127 0.21 -16.86 17.60
CA ASP A 127 0.30 -18.14 16.86
C ASP A 127 -0.48 -18.14 15.53
N ALA A 128 -1.22 -17.08 15.25
CA ALA A 128 -2.14 -16.97 14.12
C ALA A 128 -2.16 -15.54 13.53
N LEU A 129 -0.99 -14.89 13.44
CA LEU A 129 -0.88 -13.56 12.88
C LEU A 129 -1.22 -13.53 11.38
N GLU A 130 -1.90 -12.47 10.96
CA GLU A 130 -2.27 -12.21 9.56
C GLU A 130 -1.85 -10.81 9.13
N LEU A 131 -1.33 -10.70 7.91
CA LEU A 131 -1.18 -9.44 7.20
C LEU A 131 -2.49 -9.13 6.49
N VAL A 132 -3.15 -8.05 6.91
CA VAL A 132 -4.43 -7.59 6.35
C VAL A 132 -4.22 -6.26 5.61
N GLU A 133 -4.57 -6.25 4.33
CA GLU A 133 -4.65 -5.08 3.48
C GLU A 133 -6.12 -4.73 3.27
N ASP A 134 -6.48 -3.47 3.51
CA ASP A 134 -7.78 -2.90 3.18
C ASP A 134 -7.60 -1.64 2.33
N THR A 135 -8.08 -1.71 1.09
CA THR A 135 -7.80 -0.73 0.04
C THR A 135 -9.11 -0.09 -0.41
N ALA A 136 -9.28 1.20 -0.12
CA ALA A 136 -10.38 2.03 -0.59
C ALA A 136 -9.95 2.84 -1.82
N ILE A 137 -10.63 2.62 -2.95
CA ILE A 137 -10.30 3.23 -4.24
C ILE A 137 -11.36 4.29 -4.56
N SER A 138 -10.93 5.47 -4.96
CA SER A 138 -11.77 6.54 -5.51
C SER A 138 -11.20 6.98 -6.86
N CYS A 139 -11.99 6.87 -7.93
CA CYS A 139 -11.57 7.29 -9.27
C CYS A 139 -12.79 7.53 -10.18
N SER A 140 -12.58 7.79 -11.47
CA SER A 140 -13.68 7.84 -12.43
C SER A 140 -14.33 6.45 -12.58
N ARG A 141 -15.65 6.40 -12.78
CA ARG A 141 -16.38 5.13 -12.97
C ARG A 141 -15.86 4.30 -14.15
N LEU A 142 -15.27 4.96 -15.16
CA LEU A 142 -14.65 4.33 -16.32
C LEU A 142 -13.43 3.47 -15.93
N LEU A 143 -12.63 3.94 -14.98
CA LEU A 143 -11.39 3.30 -14.56
C LEU A 143 -11.58 2.31 -13.40
N LEU A 144 -12.69 2.42 -12.68
CA LEU A 144 -12.93 1.66 -11.45
C LEU A 144 -12.77 0.14 -11.63
N GLY A 145 -13.24 -0.41 -12.76
CA GLY A 145 -13.09 -1.84 -13.06
C GLY A 145 -11.63 -2.26 -13.28
N ILE A 146 -10.87 -1.43 -14.02
CA ILE A 146 -9.45 -1.63 -14.27
C ILE A 146 -8.68 -1.56 -12.95
N MET A 147 -8.95 -0.55 -12.12
CA MET A 147 -8.26 -0.38 -10.85
C MET A 147 -8.55 -1.52 -9.87
N LYS A 148 -9.81 -1.96 -9.74
CA LYS A 148 -10.15 -3.15 -8.93
C LYS A 148 -9.35 -4.38 -9.34
N SER A 149 -9.26 -4.63 -10.65
CA SER A 149 -8.52 -5.78 -11.19
C SER A 149 -7.02 -5.67 -10.90
N GLN A 150 -6.42 -4.50 -11.12
CA GLN A 150 -5.01 -4.27 -10.84
C GLN A 150 -4.69 -4.45 -9.35
N CYS A 151 -5.49 -3.87 -8.46
CA CYS A 151 -5.29 -3.98 -7.01
C CYS A 151 -5.40 -5.44 -6.55
N ALA A 152 -6.45 -6.16 -6.96
CA ALA A 152 -6.63 -7.56 -6.56
C ALA A 152 -5.48 -8.46 -7.03
N ASN A 153 -4.95 -8.24 -8.23
CA ASN A 153 -3.85 -9.03 -8.78
C ASN A 153 -2.47 -8.63 -8.23
N GLY A 154 -2.25 -7.33 -8.02
CA GLY A 154 -1.01 -6.79 -7.46
C GLY A 154 -0.83 -7.16 -5.99
N SER A 155 -1.89 -7.06 -5.20
CA SER A 155 -1.91 -7.41 -3.77
C SER A 155 -1.38 -8.82 -3.52
N VAL A 156 -1.77 -9.82 -4.31
CA VAL A 156 -1.27 -11.21 -4.16
C VAL A 156 0.26 -11.28 -4.24
N LYS A 157 0.86 -10.56 -5.19
CA LYS A 157 2.33 -10.56 -5.38
C LYS A 157 3.04 -9.79 -4.27
N MET A 158 2.46 -8.68 -3.81
CA MET A 158 3.01 -7.89 -2.71
C MET A 158 3.00 -8.69 -1.41
N HIS A 159 1.85 -9.28 -1.04
CA HIS A 159 1.73 -10.14 0.14
C HIS A 159 2.74 -11.30 0.10
N ALA A 160 2.93 -11.93 -1.06
CA ALA A 160 3.88 -13.05 -1.20
C ALA A 160 5.32 -12.63 -0.85
N LYS A 161 5.81 -11.48 -1.39
CA LYS A 161 7.15 -10.96 -1.07
C LYS A 161 7.31 -10.59 0.41
N MET A 162 6.27 -10.00 1.01
CA MET A 162 6.26 -9.64 2.43
C MET A 162 6.35 -10.88 3.33
N VAL A 163 5.53 -11.90 3.04
CA VAL A 163 5.57 -13.18 3.76
C VAL A 163 6.93 -13.87 3.57
N GLU A 164 7.49 -13.87 2.36
CA GLU A 164 8.81 -14.44 2.08
C GLU A 164 9.93 -13.80 2.91
N ARG A 165 9.93 -12.46 3.05
CA ARG A 165 10.88 -11.76 3.92
C ARG A 165 10.76 -12.24 5.37
N LEU A 166 9.54 -12.32 5.89
CA LEU A 166 9.30 -12.77 7.28
C LEU A 166 9.70 -14.24 7.48
N GLU A 167 9.50 -15.10 6.48
CA GLU A 167 9.98 -16.49 6.53
C GLU A 167 11.51 -16.56 6.65
N HIS A 168 12.22 -15.73 5.90
CA HIS A 168 13.68 -15.67 5.94
C HIS A 168 14.18 -15.16 7.30
N GLU A 169 13.61 -14.07 7.80
CA GLU A 169 13.97 -13.50 9.11
C GLU A 169 13.72 -14.50 10.25
N ALA A 170 12.57 -15.18 10.24
CA ALA A 170 12.23 -16.20 11.23
C ALA A 170 13.17 -17.41 11.22
N LYS A 171 13.66 -17.82 10.04
CA LYS A 171 14.68 -18.89 9.91
C LYS A 171 16.02 -18.44 10.48
N SER A 172 16.44 -17.21 10.20
CA SER A 172 17.72 -16.65 10.67
C SER A 172 17.80 -16.43 12.18
N ALA A 173 16.67 -16.21 12.86
CA ALA A 173 16.61 -16.05 14.31
C ALA A 173 16.71 -17.38 15.09
N THR A 174 16.67 -18.54 14.40
CA THR A 174 16.72 -19.87 15.03
C THR A 174 18.05 -20.62 14.83
N GLY A 175 19.05 -20.00 14.19
CA GLY A 175 20.39 -20.58 13.94
C GLY A 175 21.46 -19.94 14.81
#